data_AF-A0A7C3EYZ8-F1
#
_entry.id   AF-A0A7C3EYZ8-F1
#
_cell.length_a   1.000
_cell.length_b   1.000
_cell.length_c   1.000
_cell.angle_alpha   90.00
_cell.angle_beta   90.00
_cell.angle_gamma   90.00
#
_symmetry.space_group_name_H-M   'P 1'
#
loop_
_entity.id
_entity.type
_entity.pdbx_description
1 polymer ?
#
loop_
_entity_poly.entity_id
_entity_poly.type
_entity_poly.pdbx_seq_one_letter_code
_entity_poly.pdbx_strand_id
1 'polypeptide(L)'
;MTVQCNRCGREVADSEKYEYHGQILCEDCYIDMRFPAKACDPWAVYSATRTRQQMGFKNAEGLTDQQRAIYEFVRSSGRVTREELLENFGLA
;
A
#
# COMPACT_ATOMS: atom_id res chain seq x y z
N MET A 1 -13.36 8.41 -33.46
CA MET A 1 -11.95 8.85 -33.43
C MET A 1 -11.21 7.89 -32.50
N THR A 2 -9.92 7.63 -32.74
CA THR A 2 -9.09 6.78 -31.89
C THR A 2 -7.96 7.61 -31.27
N VAL A 3 -7.51 7.20 -30.10
CA VAL A 3 -6.41 7.82 -29.35
C VAL A 3 -5.40 6.73 -29.00
N GLN A 4 -4.12 7.07 -28.86
CA GLN A 4 -3.12 6.11 -28.44
C GLN A 4 -3.00 6.05 -26.92
N CYS A 5 -2.99 4.83 -26.37
CA CYS A 5 -2.67 4.59 -24.97
C CYS A 5 -1.23 5.08 -24.67
N ASN A 6 -1.07 5.97 -23.70
CA ASN A 6 0.24 6.52 -23.34
C ASN A 6 1.24 5.49 -22.80
N ARG A 7 0.77 4.30 -22.36
CA ARG A 7 1.61 3.26 -21.75
C ARG A 7 2.03 2.16 -22.73
N CYS A 8 1.09 1.58 -23.44
CA CYS A 8 1.36 0.46 -24.36
C CYS A 8 1.33 0.84 -25.85
N GLY A 9 0.93 2.09 -26.18
CA GLY A 9 0.88 2.59 -27.55
C GLY A 9 -0.27 2.05 -28.41
N ARG A 10 -1.11 1.15 -27.89
CA ARG A 10 -2.26 0.63 -28.66
C ARG A 10 -3.26 1.73 -28.98
N GLU A 11 -3.92 1.62 -30.13
CA GLU A 11 -5.08 2.46 -30.44
C GLU A 11 -6.27 2.06 -29.59
N VAL A 12 -6.95 3.05 -29.04
CA VAL A 12 -8.14 2.94 -28.19
C VAL A 12 -9.23 3.80 -28.80
N ALA A 13 -10.46 3.31 -28.88
CA ALA A 13 -11.58 4.14 -29.29
C ALA A 13 -11.78 5.27 -28.26
N ASP A 14 -12.17 6.46 -28.72
CA ASP A 14 -12.38 7.60 -27.81
C ASP A 14 -13.45 7.32 -26.73
N SER A 15 -14.39 6.41 -27.01
CA SER A 15 -15.41 5.92 -26.07
C SER A 15 -14.91 4.88 -25.06
N GLU A 16 -13.73 4.30 -25.27
CA GLU A 16 -13.14 3.22 -24.47
C GLU A 16 -11.84 3.66 -23.78
N LYS A 17 -11.54 4.96 -23.81
CA LYS A 17 -10.36 5.55 -23.18
C LYS A 17 -10.61 5.79 -21.69
N TYR A 18 -9.58 5.59 -20.90
CA TYR A 18 -9.59 5.88 -19.46
C TYR A 18 -8.55 6.95 -19.14
N GLU A 19 -8.91 7.90 -18.29
CA GLU A 19 -7.98 8.92 -17.80
C GLU A 19 -7.51 8.60 -16.38
N TYR A 20 -6.20 8.55 -16.18
CA TYR A 20 -5.59 8.34 -14.87
C TYR A 20 -4.28 9.12 -14.74
N HIS A 21 -4.16 9.95 -13.70
CA HIS A 21 -3.01 10.85 -13.50
C HIS A 21 -2.62 11.67 -14.75
N GLY A 22 -3.61 12.12 -15.54
CA GLY A 22 -3.38 12.88 -16.77
C GLY A 22 -2.91 12.05 -17.97
N GLN A 23 -2.92 10.71 -17.87
CA GLN A 23 -2.63 9.81 -18.98
C GLN A 23 -3.92 9.21 -19.54
N ILE A 24 -3.98 9.11 -20.88
CA ILE A 24 -4.99 8.38 -21.64
C ILE A 24 -4.52 6.93 -21.79
N LEU A 25 -5.35 5.99 -21.35
CA LEU A 25 -4.99 4.59 -21.23
C LEU A 25 -6.07 3.70 -21.86
N CYS A 26 -5.64 2.54 -22.35
CA CYS A 26 -6.57 1.44 -22.61
C CYS A 26 -7.01 0.80 -21.28
N GLU A 27 -8.09 0.04 -21.33
CA GLU A 27 -8.64 -0.68 -20.17
C GLU A 27 -7.58 -1.48 -19.40
N ASP A 28 -6.83 -2.35 -20.09
CA ASP A 28 -5.80 -3.20 -19.46
C ASP A 28 -4.76 -2.36 -18.67
N CYS A 29 -4.24 -1.29 -19.29
CA CYS A 29 -3.24 -0.42 -18.67
C CYS A 29 -3.81 0.39 -17.51
N TYR A 30 -5.09 0.78 -17.58
CA TYR A 30 -5.79 1.46 -16.50
C TYR A 30 -5.99 0.52 -15.31
N ILE A 31 -6.43 -0.72 -15.54
CA ILE A 31 -6.60 -1.73 -14.49
C ILE A 31 -5.27 -2.03 -13.82
N ASP A 32 -4.20 -2.26 -14.58
CA ASP A 32 -2.86 -2.53 -14.03
C ASP A 32 -2.34 -1.41 -13.12
N MET A 33 -2.64 -0.15 -13.44
CA MET A 33 -2.21 0.99 -12.62
C MET A 33 -3.13 1.25 -11.43
N ARG A 34 -4.43 1.04 -11.60
CA ARG A 34 -5.41 1.27 -10.53
C ARG A 34 -5.40 0.15 -9.50
N PHE A 35 -5.13 -1.07 -9.95
CA PHE A 35 -5.14 -2.31 -9.19
C PHE A 35 -3.89 -3.15 -9.49
N PRO A 36 -2.70 -2.62 -9.20
CA PRO A 36 -1.47 -3.37 -9.46
C PRO A 36 -1.51 -4.69 -8.70
N ALA A 37 -1.13 -5.77 -9.39
CA ALA A 37 -0.96 -7.07 -8.78
C ALA A 37 0.10 -6.96 -7.69
N LYS A 38 -0.33 -7.00 -6.42
CA LYS A 38 0.56 -7.00 -5.27
C LYS A 38 1.06 -8.43 -5.06
N ALA A 39 2.08 -8.82 -5.83
CA ALA A 39 2.77 -10.07 -5.58
C ALA A 39 3.36 -10.03 -4.16
N CYS A 40 2.96 -10.98 -3.32
CA CYS A 40 3.60 -11.19 -2.04
C CYS A 40 5.01 -11.71 -2.30
N ASP A 41 6.05 -11.04 -1.81
CA ASP A 41 7.41 -11.59 -1.80
C ASP A 41 7.48 -12.68 -0.71
N PRO A 42 7.47 -13.97 -1.08
CA PRO A 42 7.37 -15.04 -0.11
C PRO A 42 8.64 -15.14 0.76
N TRP A 43 9.80 -14.74 0.22
CA TRP A 43 11.06 -14.75 0.94
C TRP A 43 11.13 -13.62 1.96
N ALA A 44 10.63 -12.43 1.63
CA ALA A 44 10.52 -11.34 2.58
C ALA A 44 9.62 -11.73 3.77
N VAL A 45 8.45 -12.33 3.49
CA VAL A 45 7.52 -12.80 4.53
C VAL A 45 8.12 -13.93 5.35
N TYR A 46 8.72 -14.93 4.70
CA TYR A 46 9.37 -16.04 5.38
C TYR A 46 10.46 -15.56 6.33
N SER A 47 11.35 -14.69 5.84
CA SER A 47 12.49 -14.19 6.60
C SER A 47 12.03 -13.38 7.81
N ALA A 48 11.13 -12.42 7.63
CA ALA A 48 10.59 -11.61 8.72
C ALA A 48 9.91 -12.47 9.79
N THR A 49 9.13 -13.47 9.38
CA THR A 49 8.43 -14.38 10.31
C THR A 49 9.42 -15.26 11.07
N ARG A 50 10.39 -15.86 10.37
CA ARG A 50 11.39 -16.76 10.96
C ARG A 50 12.29 -16.02 11.95
N THR A 51 12.73 -14.82 11.61
CA THR A 51 13.55 -13.97 12.49
C THR A 51 12.81 -13.66 13.79
N ARG A 52 11.53 -13.25 13.72
CA ARG A 52 10.73 -13.01 14.93
C ARG A 52 10.59 -14.26 15.79
N GLN A 53 10.33 -15.41 15.17
CA GLN A 53 10.24 -16.70 15.89
C GLN A 53 11.56 -17.07 16.56
N GLN A 54 12.70 -16.92 15.88
CA GLN A 54 14.02 -17.22 16.43
C GLN A 54 14.40 -16.29 17.59
N MET A 55 13.97 -15.03 17.55
CA MET A 55 14.13 -14.09 18.67
C MET A 55 13.16 -14.36 19.83
N GLY A 56 12.24 -15.32 19.70
CA GLY A 56 11.25 -15.65 20.70
C GLY A 56 10.13 -14.62 20.85
N PHE A 57 10.07 -13.61 19.97
CA PHE A 57 9.10 -12.52 20.06
C PHE A 57 7.68 -12.97 19.73
N LYS A 58 6.74 -12.59 20.60
CA LYS A 58 5.29 -12.77 20.44
C LYS A 58 4.59 -11.41 20.42
N ASN A 59 3.50 -11.30 19.66
CA ASN A 59 2.66 -10.08 19.64
C ASN A 59 3.48 -8.79 19.39
N ALA A 60 3.36 -7.79 20.28
CA ALA A 60 4.05 -6.50 20.24
C ALA A 60 5.49 -6.54 20.81
N GLU A 61 6.03 -7.72 21.11
CA GLU A 61 7.44 -7.87 21.48
C GLU A 61 8.35 -7.55 20.29
N GLY A 62 9.51 -6.98 20.61
CA GLY A 62 10.47 -6.46 19.63
C GLY A 62 10.13 -5.07 19.07
N LEU A 63 8.98 -4.49 19.42
CA LEU A 63 8.69 -3.08 19.14
C LEU A 63 9.50 -2.18 20.07
N THR A 64 9.93 -1.02 19.55
CA THR A 64 10.42 0.08 20.39
C THR A 64 9.28 0.62 21.25
N ASP A 65 9.61 1.38 22.30
CA ASP A 65 8.58 1.92 23.19
C ASP A 65 7.60 2.85 22.46
N GLN A 66 8.10 3.67 21.52
CA GLN A 66 7.27 4.52 20.69
C GLN A 66 6.35 3.70 19.77
N GLN A 67 6.88 2.65 19.12
CA GLN A 67 6.08 1.77 18.26
C GLN A 67 5.01 1.02 19.05
N ARG A 68 5.33 0.57 20.26
CA ARG A 68 4.37 -0.10 21.15
C ARG A 68 3.28 0.86 21.59
N ALA A 69 3.62 2.09 21.95
CA ALA A 69 2.65 3.10 22.34
C ALA A 69 1.68 3.42 21.19
N ILE A 70 2.19 3.54 19.97
CA ILE A 70 1.37 3.70 18.76
C ILE A 70 0.43 2.49 18.55
N TYR A 71 0.96 1.28 18.66
CA TYR A 71 0.17 0.04 18.52
C TYR A 71 -0.98 -0.01 19.52
N GLU A 72 -0.73 0.29 20.80
CA GLU A 72 -1.75 0.28 21.85
C GLU A 72 -2.78 1.41 21.68
N PHE A 73 -2.35 2.59 21.24
CA PHE A 73 -3.25 3.69 20.91
C PHE A 73 -4.24 3.29 19.81
N VAL A 74 -3.74 2.77 18.68
CA VAL A 74 -4.61 2.31 17.58
C VAL A 74 -5.52 1.16 18.02
N ARG A 75 -4.99 0.21 18.80
CA ARG A 75 -5.76 -0.94 19.28
C ARG A 75 -6.90 -0.53 20.22
N SER A 76 -6.65 0.40 21.13
CA SER A 76 -7.64 0.86 22.12
C SER A 76 -8.70 1.79 21.51
N SER A 77 -8.32 2.64 20.55
CA SER A 77 -9.25 3.52 19.84
C SER A 77 -10.06 2.81 18.75
N GLY A 78 -9.62 1.63 18.30
CA GLY A 78 -10.24 0.82 17.24
C GLY A 78 -10.05 1.38 15.82
N ARG A 79 -10.03 2.71 15.67
CA ARG A 79 -9.66 3.41 14.45
C ARG A 79 -9.03 4.75 14.81
N VAL A 80 -7.97 5.13 14.09
CA VAL A 80 -7.26 6.39 14.25
C VAL A 80 -6.92 6.91 12.85
N THR A 81 -7.09 8.21 12.63
CA THR A 81 -6.66 8.90 11.41
C THR A 81 -5.16 9.15 11.41
N ARG A 82 -4.58 9.50 10.26
CA ARG A 82 -3.14 9.81 10.22
C ARG A 82 -2.83 11.05 11.06
N GLU A 83 -3.69 12.06 10.97
CA GLU A 83 -3.56 13.35 11.62
C GLU A 83 -3.55 13.21 13.15
N GLU A 84 -4.52 12.47 13.70
CA GLU A 84 -4.58 12.18 15.15
C GLU A 84 -3.30 11.48 15.63
N LEU A 85 -2.78 10.54 14.85
CA LEU A 85 -1.57 9.78 15.19
C LEU A 85 -0.33 10.69 15.21
N LEU A 86 -0.22 11.60 14.23
CA LEU A 86 0.90 12.54 14.15
C LEU A 86 0.90 13.51 15.34
N GLU A 87 -0.27 14.04 15.68
CA GLU A 87 -0.44 14.97 16.82
C GLU A 87 -0.15 14.27 18.16
N ASN A 88 -0.70 13.07 18.40
CA ASN A 88 -0.56 12.36 19.68
C ASN A 88 0.88 11.90 19.97
N PHE A 89 1.69 11.68 18.93
CA PHE A 89 3.05 11.15 19.08
C PHE A 89 4.15 12.14 18.66
N GLY A 90 3.79 13.38 18.33
CA GLY A 90 4.75 14.42 17.92
C GLY A 90 5.55 14.04 16.67
N LEU A 91 4.89 13.40 15.70
CA LEU A 91 5.49 12.89 14.45
C LEU A 91 5.29 13.84 13.25
N ALA A 92 4.72 15.01 13.49
CA ALA A 92 4.44 16.03 12.48
C ALA A 92 5.71 16.73 11.96
#